data_AF-A0A9P7RXM5-F1
#
_entry.id   AF-A0A9P7RXM5-F1
#
_cell.length_a   1.000
_cell.length_b   1.000
_cell.length_c   1.000
_cell.angle_alpha   90.00
_cell.angle_beta   90.00
_cell.angle_gamma   90.00
#
_symmetry.space_group_name_H-M   'P 1'
#
loop_
_entity.id
_entity.type
_entity.pdbx_description
1 polymer ?
#
loop_
_entity_poly.entity_id
_entity_poly.type
_entity_poly.pdbx_seq_one_letter_code
_entity_poly.pdbx_strand_id
1 'polypeptide(L)'
;MRKFACKDFEDLIQCAIPCYEGLLLPDHNDIILDLLWDLNVVIAYASLRLHSNSTLASLNTMVTELGDSMCRFVNDTCTTYETTEIPEEAEERRTAAAKARKKKNKRKRDEEEDDLLPKEFNMRTFKIHNLEHYVYFIKNVGSLDGVSTRPGE
;
A
#
# COMPACT_ATOMS: atom_id res chain seq x y z
N MET A 1 0.07 11.29 8.33
CA MET A 1 1.53 11.00 8.43
C MET A 1 2.27 11.94 7.48
N ARG A 2 3.03 12.93 7.98
CA ARG A 2 3.84 13.81 7.12
C ARG A 2 5.31 13.46 7.26
N LYS A 3 6.00 13.29 6.13
CA LYS A 3 7.46 13.08 6.00
C LYS A 3 8.01 11.74 6.50
N PHE A 4 7.25 10.65 6.44
CA PHE A 4 7.82 9.34 6.72
C PHE A 4 8.81 8.94 5.63
N ALA A 5 10.00 8.54 6.04
CA ALA A 5 10.96 7.85 5.19
C ALA A 5 10.51 6.40 4.95
N CYS A 6 11.15 5.70 4.01
CA CYS A 6 10.82 4.29 3.73
C CYS A 6 10.96 3.42 4.99
N LYS A 7 11.98 3.70 5.80
CA LYS A 7 12.25 2.97 7.04
C LYS A 7 11.16 3.13 8.09
N ASP A 8 10.58 4.32 8.23
CA ASP A 8 9.48 4.54 9.18
C ASP A 8 8.25 3.68 8.82
N PHE A 9 7.99 3.48 7.53
CA PHE A 9 6.92 2.60 7.09
C PHE A 9 7.22 1.13 7.39
N GLU A 10 8.46 0.69 7.15
CA GLU A 10 8.91 -0.66 7.50
C GLU A 10 8.75 -0.91 9.01
N ASP A 11 9.26 -0.01 9.86
CA ASP A 11 9.19 -0.16 11.32
C ASP A 11 7.73 -0.18 11.82
N LEU A 12 6.85 0.62 11.21
CA LEU A 12 5.42 0.64 11.53
C LEU A 12 4.75 -0.70 11.18
N ILE A 13 5.06 -1.26 10.01
CA ILE A 13 4.53 -2.53 9.55
C ILE A 13 5.01 -3.68 10.45
N GLN A 14 6.27 -3.67 10.88
CA GLN A 14 6.83 -4.68 11.81
C GLN A 14 6.11 -4.70 13.15
N CYS A 15 5.61 -3.54 13.61
CA CYS A 15 4.90 -3.42 14.87
C CYS A 15 3.37 -3.45 14.73
N ALA A 16 2.83 -3.63 13.51
CA ALA A 16 1.40 -3.47 13.26
C ALA A 16 0.58 -4.67 13.76
N ILE A 17 1.07 -5.90 13.62
CA ILE A 17 0.31 -7.14 13.85
C ILE A 17 -0.43 -7.14 15.21
N PRO A 18 0.23 -6.86 16.35
CA PRO A 18 -0.45 -6.87 17.66
C PRO A 18 -1.52 -5.78 17.80
N CYS A 19 -1.44 -4.69 17.02
CA CYS A 19 -2.44 -3.62 17.05
C CYS A 19 -3.75 -4.02 16.35
N TYR A 20 -3.69 -4.96 15.41
CA TYR A 20 -4.85 -5.44 14.67
C TYR A 20 -5.44 -6.72 15.25
N GLU A 21 -4.70 -7.47 16.07
CA GLU A 21 -5.14 -8.73 16.64
C GLU A 21 -6.42 -8.58 17.49
N GLY A 22 -7.53 -9.17 17.00
CA GLY A 22 -8.83 -9.12 17.65
C GLY A 22 -9.56 -7.78 17.50
N LEU A 23 -9.06 -6.88 16.65
CA LEU A 23 -9.68 -5.58 16.40
C LEU A 23 -10.91 -5.70 15.48
N LEU A 24 -10.86 -6.61 14.51
CA LEU A 24 -11.91 -6.81 13.51
C LEU A 24 -12.71 -8.09 13.76
N LEU A 25 -13.81 -8.23 13.00
CA LEU A 25 -14.59 -9.46 12.97
C LEU A 25 -13.69 -10.65 12.63
N PRO A 26 -13.88 -11.83 13.25
CA PRO A 26 -12.94 -12.95 13.16
C PRO A 26 -12.52 -13.29 11.73
N ASP A 27 -13.48 -13.40 10.80
CA ASP A 27 -13.22 -13.79 9.41
C ASP A 27 -12.33 -12.79 8.65
N HIS A 28 -12.37 -11.50 9.01
CA HIS A 28 -11.56 -10.46 8.37
C HIS A 28 -10.27 -10.16 9.11
N ASN A 29 -10.26 -10.38 10.43
CA ASN A 29 -9.09 -10.20 11.26
C ASN A 29 -7.95 -11.10 10.78
N ASP A 30 -8.24 -12.38 10.56
CA ASP A 30 -7.24 -13.36 10.12
C ASP A 30 -6.67 -12.99 8.74
N ILE A 31 -7.51 -12.54 7.81
CA ILE A 31 -7.07 -12.07 6.48
C ILE A 31 -6.10 -10.88 6.60
N ILE A 32 -6.38 -9.93 7.50
CA ILE A 32 -5.49 -8.77 7.69
C ILE A 32 -4.20 -9.18 8.39
N LEU A 33 -4.26 -10.06 9.39
CA LEU A 33 -3.05 -10.54 10.08
C LEU A 33 -2.15 -11.32 9.13
N ASP A 34 -2.71 -12.19 8.29
CA ASP A 34 -1.99 -12.93 7.24
C ASP A 34 -1.36 -11.95 6.23
N LEU A 35 -2.12 -10.95 5.77
CA LEU A 35 -1.60 -9.93 4.86
C LEU A 35 -0.44 -9.13 5.48
N LEU A 36 -0.57 -8.71 6.74
CA LEU A 36 0.48 -8.00 7.46
C LEU A 36 1.72 -8.89 7.65
N TRP A 37 1.53 -10.17 7.92
CA TRP A 37 2.60 -11.14 8.02
C TRP A 37 3.35 -11.28 6.68
N ASP A 38 2.63 -11.53 5.59
CA ASP A 38 3.25 -11.71 4.26
C ASP A 38 4.01 -10.46 3.83
N LEU A 39 3.46 -9.27 4.10
CA LEU A 39 4.11 -8.01 3.79
C LEU A 39 5.41 -7.83 4.60
N ASN A 40 5.38 -8.19 5.89
CA ASN A 40 6.58 -8.20 6.75
C ASN A 40 7.65 -9.17 6.22
N VAL A 41 7.25 -10.38 5.83
CA VAL A 41 8.18 -11.38 5.31
C VAL A 41 8.82 -10.91 3.99
N VAL A 42 8.02 -10.38 3.06
CA VAL A 42 8.54 -9.84 1.79
C VAL A 42 9.51 -8.69 2.03
N ILE A 43 9.17 -7.74 2.91
CA ILE A 43 10.08 -6.63 3.25
C ILE A 43 11.37 -7.17 3.89
N ALA A 44 11.28 -8.09 4.86
CA ALA A 44 12.44 -8.67 5.52
C ALA A 44 13.38 -9.38 4.52
N TYR A 45 12.84 -10.17 3.59
CA TYR A 45 13.63 -10.81 2.55
C TYR A 45 14.23 -9.80 1.57
N ALA A 46 13.48 -8.76 1.18
CA ALA A 46 13.92 -7.73 0.26
C ALA A 46 15.03 -6.83 0.84
N SER A 47 15.00 -6.62 2.16
CA SER A 47 15.97 -5.81 2.91
C SER A 47 17.21 -6.58 3.37
N LEU A 48 17.37 -7.85 2.99
CA LEU A 48 18.57 -8.61 3.32
C LEU A 48 19.82 -7.93 2.72
N ARG A 49 20.87 -7.81 3.54
CA ARG A 49 22.16 -7.26 3.10
C ARG A 49 22.93 -8.21 2.18
N LEU A 50 22.62 -9.50 2.26
CA LEU A 50 23.23 -10.54 1.45
C LEU A 50 22.14 -11.48 0.94
N HIS A 51 22.03 -11.59 -0.38
CA HIS A 51 21.13 -12.53 -1.02
C HIS A 51 21.91 -13.72 -1.58
N SER A 52 21.42 -14.91 -1.30
CA SER A 52 21.79 -16.16 -1.97
C SER A 52 20.70 -16.57 -2.97
N ASN A 53 21.02 -17.51 -3.86
CA ASN A 53 20.03 -18.11 -4.77
C ASN A 53 18.82 -18.68 -4.02
N SER A 54 19.00 -19.25 -2.82
CA SER A 54 17.90 -19.76 -2.02
C SER A 54 17.01 -18.63 -1.49
N THR A 55 17.58 -17.56 -0.93
CA THR A 55 16.79 -16.42 -0.44
C THR A 55 16.04 -15.69 -1.56
N LEU A 56 16.59 -15.63 -2.77
CA LEU A 56 15.91 -15.05 -3.93
C LEU A 56 14.74 -15.93 -4.40
N ALA A 57 14.90 -17.26 -4.36
CA ALA A 57 13.81 -18.18 -4.67
C ALA A 57 12.68 -18.09 -3.62
N SER A 58 13.04 -17.98 -2.33
CA SER A 58 12.08 -17.73 -1.26
C SER A 58 11.36 -16.40 -1.46
N LEU A 59 12.08 -15.30 -1.70
CA LEU A 59 11.48 -13.99 -1.97
C LEU A 59 10.49 -14.03 -3.13
N ASN A 60 10.83 -14.72 -4.23
CA ASN A 60 9.91 -14.86 -5.37
C ASN A 60 8.60 -15.57 -4.99
N THR A 61 8.70 -16.59 -4.14
CA THR A 61 7.53 -17.33 -3.64
C THR A 61 6.70 -16.43 -2.73
N MET A 62 7.33 -15.76 -1.76
CA MET A 62 6.63 -14.87 -0.82
C MET A 62 5.97 -13.68 -1.52
N VAL A 63 6.56 -13.14 -2.59
CA VAL A 63 5.92 -12.06 -3.37
C VAL A 63 4.67 -12.56 -4.10
N THR A 64 4.66 -13.81 -4.54
CA THR A 64 3.47 -14.44 -5.13
C THR A 64 2.39 -14.63 -4.07
N GLU A 65 2.76 -15.17 -2.91
CA GLU A 65 1.86 -15.35 -1.76
C GLU A 65 1.27 -14.01 -1.28
N LEU A 66 2.08 -12.95 -1.21
CA LEU A 66 1.62 -11.60 -0.90
C LEU A 66 0.59 -11.10 -1.92
N GLY A 67 0.78 -11.40 -3.21
CA GLY A 67 -0.18 -11.08 -4.26
C GLY A 67 -1.53 -11.78 -4.05
N ASP A 68 -1.50 -13.05 -3.67
CA ASP A 68 -2.70 -13.83 -3.35
C ASP A 68 -3.41 -13.27 -2.10
N SER A 69 -2.66 -12.95 -1.04
CA SER A 69 -3.18 -12.33 0.18
C SER A 69 -3.79 -10.96 -0.07
N MET A 70 -3.18 -10.13 -0.93
CA MET A 70 -3.79 -8.87 -1.37
C MET A 70 -5.09 -9.09 -2.14
N CYS A 71 -5.15 -10.10 -3.01
CA CYS A 71 -6.37 -10.44 -3.73
C CYS A 71 -7.49 -10.89 -2.78
N ARG A 72 -7.17 -11.72 -1.77
CA ARG A 72 -8.13 -12.15 -0.74
C ARG A 72 -8.65 -10.96 0.07
N PHE A 73 -7.76 -10.09 0.52
CA PHE A 73 -8.14 -8.87 1.24
C PHE A 73 -9.12 -8.00 0.44
N VAL A 74 -8.90 -7.83 -0.86
CA VAL A 74 -9.82 -7.07 -1.72
C VAL A 74 -11.17 -7.76 -1.90
N ASN A 75 -11.16 -9.06 -2.17
CA ASN A 75 -12.39 -9.78 -2.50
C ASN A 75 -13.28 -10.02 -1.27
N ASP A 76 -12.69 -10.23 -0.10
CA ASP A 76 -13.43 -10.67 1.09
C ASP A 76 -13.60 -9.52 2.09
N THR A 77 -12.52 -8.79 2.39
CA THR A 77 -12.55 -7.72 3.39
C THR A 77 -13.02 -6.39 2.81
N CYS A 78 -12.46 -5.92 1.70
CA CYS A 78 -12.86 -4.62 1.12
C CYS A 78 -14.30 -4.60 0.59
N THR A 79 -14.89 -5.75 0.26
CA THR A 79 -16.31 -5.83 -0.15
C THR A 79 -17.27 -5.70 1.04
N THR A 80 -16.81 -5.98 2.26
CA THR A 80 -17.62 -5.92 3.47
C THR A 80 -17.54 -4.56 4.16
N TYR A 81 -16.38 -3.91 4.11
CA TYR A 81 -16.17 -2.61 4.76
C TYR A 81 -16.31 -1.45 3.77
N GLU A 82 -17.34 -0.62 3.95
CA GLU A 82 -17.49 0.63 3.20
C GLU A 82 -16.50 1.69 3.73
N THR A 83 -15.51 2.03 2.88
CA THR A 83 -14.53 3.07 3.19
C THR A 83 -14.77 4.32 2.36
N THR A 84 -14.59 5.49 2.96
CA THR A 84 -14.71 6.80 2.30
C THR A 84 -13.41 7.58 2.37
N GLU A 85 -13.27 8.59 1.53
CA GLU A 85 -12.18 9.56 1.62
C GLU A 85 -12.08 10.14 3.04
N ILE A 86 -10.86 10.41 3.50
CA ILE A 86 -10.66 11.21 4.71
C ILE A 86 -10.97 12.69 4.41
N PRO A 87 -11.36 13.49 5.44
CA PRO A 87 -11.73 14.90 5.22
C PRO A 87 -10.63 15.72 4.51
N GLU A 88 -9.35 15.47 4.83
CA GLU A 88 -8.21 16.15 4.20
C GLU A 88 -8.12 15.82 2.69
N GLU A 89 -8.33 14.56 2.29
CA GLU A 89 -8.35 14.14 0.87
C GLU A 89 -9.54 14.76 0.12
N ALA A 90 -10.72 14.82 0.77
CA ALA A 90 -11.89 15.45 0.19
C ALA A 90 -11.68 16.96 -0.05
N GLU A 91 -11.05 17.66 0.89
CA GLU A 91 -10.66 19.08 0.73
C GLU A 91 -9.67 19.27 -0.43
N GLU A 92 -8.63 18.45 -0.52
CA GLU A 92 -7.65 18.51 -1.60
C GLU A 92 -8.32 18.31 -2.97
N ARG A 93 -9.21 17.31 -3.09
CA ARG A 93 -10.01 17.08 -4.30
C ARG A 93 -10.84 18.30 -4.67
N ARG A 94 -11.54 18.91 -3.71
CA ARG A 94 -12.37 20.12 -3.91
C ARG A 94 -11.51 21.28 -4.42
N THR A 95 -10.36 21.53 -3.80
CA THR A 95 -9.47 22.63 -4.22
C THR A 95 -8.90 22.40 -5.61
N ALA A 96 -8.57 21.16 -5.97
CA ALA A 96 -8.12 20.78 -7.31
C ALA A 96 -9.24 20.99 -8.36
N ALA A 97 -10.47 20.55 -8.07
CA ALA A 97 -11.63 20.75 -8.93
C ALA A 97 -11.96 22.24 -9.12
N ALA A 98 -11.89 23.04 -8.06
CA ALA A 98 -12.08 24.50 -8.13
C ALA A 98 -11.01 25.18 -9.00
N LYS A 99 -9.74 24.76 -8.90
CA LYS A 99 -8.65 25.25 -9.77
C LYS A 99 -8.87 24.84 -11.24
N ALA A 100 -9.36 23.63 -11.49
CA ALA A 100 -9.67 23.15 -12.85
C ALA A 100 -10.87 23.90 -13.46
N ARG A 101 -11.91 24.19 -12.68
CA ARG A 101 -13.07 25.00 -13.10
C ARG A 101 -12.69 26.45 -13.45
N LYS A 102 -11.75 27.06 -12.73
CA LYS A 102 -11.24 28.41 -13.07
C LYS A 102 -10.55 28.46 -14.45
N LYS A 103 -10.03 27.34 -14.97
CA LYS A 103 -9.44 27.26 -16.33
C LYS A 103 -10.46 27.04 -17.45
N LYS A 104 -11.68 26.56 -17.16
CA LYS A 104 -12.75 26.35 -18.14
C LYS A 104 -13.94 27.25 -17.78
N ASN A 105 -14.09 28.38 -18.48
CA ASN A 105 -15.21 29.33 -18.36
C ASN A 105 -16.59 28.67 -18.65
N LYS A 106 -17.07 27.78 -17.78
CA LYS A 106 -18.41 27.21 -17.86
C LYS A 106 -19.05 27.21 -16.48
N ARG A 107 -19.93 28.19 -16.27
CA ARG A 107 -20.85 28.27 -15.15
C ARG A 107 -21.90 27.18 -15.31
N LYS A 108 -21.79 26.13 -14.51
CA LYS A 108 -22.94 25.41 -13.96
C LYS A 108 -22.63 25.11 -12.50
N ARG A 109 -23.39 25.76 -11.62
CA ARG A 109 -23.58 25.31 -10.24
C ARG A 109 -24.51 24.11 -10.36
N ASP A 110 -23.94 22.95 -10.46
CA ASP A 110 -24.62 21.77 -9.95
C ASP A 110 -24.29 21.77 -8.45
N GLU A 111 -25.32 21.67 -7.62
CA GLU A 111 -25.22 21.53 -6.18
C GLU A 111 -24.41 20.25 -5.92
N GLU A 112 -23.10 20.40 -5.70
CA GLU A 112 -22.25 19.28 -5.33
C GLU A 112 -22.58 18.95 -3.89
N GLU A 113 -23.34 17.85 -3.70
CA GLU A 113 -23.51 17.19 -2.41
C GLU A 113 -22.15 17.10 -1.71
N ASP A 114 -22.14 17.55 -0.46
CA ASP A 114 -20.98 17.75 0.41
C ASP A 114 -20.39 16.43 0.92
N ASP A 115 -20.67 15.32 0.22
CA ASP A 115 -20.47 13.99 0.73
C ASP A 115 -19.05 13.48 0.43
N LEU A 116 -18.52 12.74 1.41
CA LEU A 116 -17.26 12.01 1.28
C LEU A 116 -17.46 10.93 0.22
N LEU A 117 -16.56 10.89 -0.77
CA LEU A 117 -16.66 9.88 -1.82
C LEU A 117 -16.21 8.52 -1.28
N PRO A 118 -16.83 7.41 -1.75
CA PRO A 118 -16.34 6.08 -1.45
C PRO A 118 -14.92 5.92 -2.02
N LYS A 119 -14.07 5.25 -1.26
CA LYS A 119 -12.65 5.07 -1.55
C LYS A 119 -12.28 3.61 -1.42
N GLU A 120 -11.99 2.96 -2.54
CA GLU A 120 -11.58 1.56 -2.57
C GLU A 120 -10.05 1.41 -2.66
N PHE A 121 -9.55 0.27 -2.20
CA PHE A 121 -8.16 -0.11 -2.38
C PHE A 121 -7.85 -0.41 -3.85
N ASN A 122 -6.86 0.28 -4.41
CA ASN A 122 -6.49 0.11 -5.82
C ASN A 122 -5.27 -0.81 -5.99
N MET A 123 -5.52 -2.05 -6.42
CA MET A 123 -4.46 -3.01 -6.74
C MET A 123 -3.71 -2.70 -8.05
N ARG A 124 -4.31 -1.94 -8.97
CA ARG A 124 -3.76 -1.67 -10.30
C ARG A 124 -2.80 -0.50 -10.31
N THR A 125 -1.86 -0.50 -9.36
CA THR A 125 -0.83 0.53 -9.27
C THR A 125 0.51 -0.05 -9.68
N PHE A 126 1.34 0.80 -10.29
CA PHE A 126 2.71 0.43 -10.65
C PHE A 126 3.49 -0.12 -9.44
N LYS A 127 3.24 0.42 -8.23
CA LYS A 127 3.92 -0.01 -7.01
C LYS A 127 3.67 -1.49 -6.70
N ILE A 128 2.44 -1.95 -6.83
CA ILE A 128 2.06 -3.34 -6.55
C ILE A 128 2.59 -4.26 -7.67
N HIS A 129 2.42 -3.87 -8.93
CA HIS A 129 2.92 -4.67 -10.06
C HIS A 129 4.44 -4.75 -10.13
N ASN A 130 5.18 -3.81 -9.53
CA ASN A 130 6.63 -3.85 -9.50
C ASN A 130 7.20 -4.80 -8.42
N LEU A 131 6.38 -5.33 -7.51
CA LEU A 131 6.84 -6.24 -6.44
C LEU A 131 7.47 -7.51 -7.02
N GLU A 132 6.89 -8.10 -8.06
CA GLU A 132 7.41 -9.31 -8.72
C GLU A 132 8.81 -9.07 -9.33
N HIS A 133 9.07 -7.83 -9.74
CA HIS A 133 10.37 -7.45 -10.30
C HIS A 133 11.45 -7.25 -9.23
N TYR A 134 11.13 -7.27 -7.94
CA TYR A 134 12.12 -7.06 -6.88
C TYR A 134 13.24 -8.11 -6.93
N VAL A 135 12.90 -9.38 -7.18
CA VAL A 135 13.88 -10.46 -7.30
C VAL A 135 14.86 -10.19 -8.45
N TYR A 136 14.32 -9.73 -9.58
CA TYR A 136 15.14 -9.35 -10.74
C TYR A 136 16.04 -8.15 -10.42
N PHE A 137 15.51 -7.11 -9.77
CA PHE A 137 16.29 -5.92 -9.41
C PHE A 137 17.40 -6.27 -8.41
N ILE A 138 17.08 -7.03 -7.36
CA ILE A 138 18.04 -7.43 -6.33
C ILE A 138 19.18 -8.24 -6.94
N LYS A 139 18.88 -9.15 -7.86
CA LYS A 139 19.88 -9.98 -8.52
C LYS A 139 20.86 -9.18 -9.40
N ASN A 140 20.39 -8.13 -10.06
CA ASN A 140 21.19 -7.39 -11.05
C ASN A 140 21.81 -6.10 -10.51
N VAL A 141 21.19 -5.47 -9.52
CA VAL A 141 21.55 -4.14 -9.01
C VAL A 141 22.01 -4.19 -7.54
N GLY A 142 21.67 -5.25 -6.81
CA GLY A 142 21.92 -5.37 -5.37
C GLY A 142 20.70 -5.03 -4.52
N SER A 143 20.85 -5.05 -3.19
CA SER A 143 19.75 -4.84 -2.24
C SER A 143 19.03 -3.50 -2.47
N LEU A 144 17.70 -3.50 -2.29
CA LEU A 144 16.84 -2.33 -2.54
C LEU A 144 17.12 -1.16 -1.59
N ASP A 145 17.79 -1.42 -0.46
CA ASP A 145 18.14 -0.42 0.56
C ASP A 145 19.22 0.57 0.09
N GLY A 146 19.99 0.22 -0.96
CA GLY A 146 21.12 1.03 -1.46
C GLY A 146 20.85 1.89 -2.69
N VAL A 147 19.69 1.76 -3.35
CA VAL A 147 19.44 2.35 -4.68
C VAL A 147 18.64 3.67 -4.63
N SER A 148 18.07 4.01 -3.48
CA SER A 148 17.34 5.26 -3.31
C SER A 148 18.31 6.42 -3.07
N THR A 149 18.28 7.43 -3.94
CA THR A 149 18.97 8.72 -3.74
C THR A 149 18.19 9.70 -2.86
N ARG A 150 16.99 9.31 -2.38
CA ARG A 150 16.33 10.07 -1.32
C ARG A 150 17.19 9.93 -0.06
N PRO A 151 17.63 11.02 0.57
CA PRO A 151 18.35 10.94 1.84
C PRO A 151 17.54 10.08 2.80
N GLY A 152 18.17 9.07 3.39
CA GLY A 152 17.65 8.42 4.58
C GLY A 152 17.78 9.38 5.75
N GLU A 153 16.85 10.34 5.84
CA GLU A 153 16.57 11.21 6.99
C GLU A 153 15.09 11.58 7.01
#